data_AF-U6DQ37-F1
#
_entry.id   AF-U6DQ37-F1
#
_cell.length_a   1.000
_cell.length_b   1.000
_cell.length_c   1.000
_cell.angle_alpha   90.00
_cell.angle_beta   90.00
_cell.angle_gamma   90.00
#
_symmetry.space_group_name_H-M   'P 1'
#
loop_
_entity.id
_entity.type
_entity.pdbx_description
1 polymer ?
#
loop_
_entity_poly.entity_id
_entity_poly.type
_entity_poly.pdbx_seq_one_letter_code
_entity_poly.pdbx_strand_id
1 'polypeptide(L)'
;EAGRGGLLLRGEAIKYLTEALESISEVELEDALEKIIDAVEKQPLSSNMIERSVVEAAVQECSQSVDETIEHIFNIIGAFDIPRFVYSSERKKFLPLLMTNHPAPNLFGTARDKAELFRERYTILHQRTHRHELFTPPVIGSYPDETGSKFQLKTVETLLGSTTKIGDVIVLGMITQLKEGKFFLEDPTGTVQLDLSKA
;
A
#
# COMPACT_ATOMS: atom_id res chain seq x y z
N GLU A 1 32.15 9.60 -34.06
CA GLU A 1 30.79 10.11 -33.78
C GLU A 1 30.81 10.93 -32.51
N ALA A 2 29.90 11.91 -32.41
CA ALA A 2 29.82 12.86 -31.30
C ALA A 2 29.23 12.18 -30.05
N GLY A 3 29.98 12.19 -28.95
CA GLY A 3 29.54 11.68 -27.66
C GLY A 3 28.29 12.42 -27.17
N ARG A 4 27.28 11.65 -26.77
CA ARG A 4 26.14 12.16 -26.01
C ARG A 4 26.65 12.70 -24.67
N GLY A 5 26.30 13.94 -24.35
CA GLY A 5 26.76 14.64 -23.15
C GLY A 5 28.17 15.21 -23.30
N GLY A 6 28.31 16.53 -23.48
CA GLY A 6 29.60 17.24 -23.58
C GLY A 6 30.39 17.28 -22.26
N LEU A 7 30.62 16.11 -21.66
CA LEU A 7 31.33 15.91 -20.40
C LEU A 7 32.84 15.82 -20.64
N LEU A 8 33.61 16.42 -19.73
CA LEU A 8 35.06 16.44 -19.77
C LEU A 8 35.60 15.85 -18.47
N LEU A 9 36.40 14.80 -18.57
CA LEU A 9 37.03 14.17 -17.41
C LEU A 9 38.28 14.94 -16.98
N ARG A 10 38.47 15.17 -15.68
CA ARG A 10 39.76 15.61 -15.14
C ARG A 10 40.79 14.49 -15.21
N GLY A 11 42.07 14.84 -15.26
CA GLY A 11 43.18 13.86 -15.36
C GLY A 11 43.12 12.75 -14.30
N GLU A 12 42.78 13.09 -13.05
CA GLU A 12 42.62 12.11 -11.97
C GLU A 12 41.42 11.15 -12.18
N ALA A 13 40.36 11.63 -12.83
CA ALA A 13 39.18 10.82 -13.16
C ALA A 13 39.48 9.87 -14.32
N ILE A 14 40.25 10.32 -15.32
CA ILE A 14 40.72 9.48 -16.44
C ILE A 14 41.61 8.36 -15.90
N LYS A 15 42.58 8.70 -15.06
CA LYS A 15 43.50 7.71 -14.47
C LYS A 15 42.75 6.62 -13.71
N TYR A 16 41.81 7.03 -12.84
CA TYR A 16 40.98 6.09 -12.10
C TYR A 16 40.14 5.20 -13.02
N LEU A 17 39.50 5.78 -14.04
CA LEU A 17 38.68 5.02 -14.99
C LEU A 17 39.51 4.00 -15.78
N THR A 18 40.73 4.37 -16.20
CA THR A 18 41.65 3.44 -16.89
C THR A 18 42.06 2.28 -15.98
N GLU A 19 42.37 2.54 -14.71
CA GLU A 19 42.69 1.50 -13.72
C GLU A 19 41.48 0.58 -13.46
N ALA A 20 40.27 1.14 -13.37
CA ALA A 20 39.05 0.38 -13.10
C ALA A 20 38.61 -0.52 -14.27
N LEU A 21 38.92 -0.14 -15.51
CA LEU A 21 38.55 -0.89 -16.72
C LEU A 21 39.66 -1.85 -17.20
N GLU A 22 40.83 -1.88 -16.54
CA GLU A 22 41.99 -2.67 -16.97
C GLU A 22 41.70 -4.18 -17.03
N SER A 23 40.80 -4.69 -16.18
CA SER A 23 40.42 -6.10 -16.12
C SER A 23 39.23 -6.49 -17.01
N ILE A 24 38.63 -5.53 -17.73
CA ILE A 24 37.45 -5.78 -18.59
C ILE A 24 37.92 -6.19 -19.98
N SER A 25 37.24 -7.17 -20.57
CA SER A 25 37.56 -7.62 -21.93
C SER A 25 37.23 -6.56 -22.98
N GLU A 26 37.94 -6.55 -24.11
CA GLU A 26 37.71 -5.57 -25.20
C GLU A 26 36.27 -5.65 -25.76
N VAL A 27 35.64 -6.82 -25.66
CA VAL A 27 34.25 -7.07 -26.10
C VAL A 27 33.24 -6.43 -25.15
N GLU A 28 33.55 -6.33 -23.86
CA GLU A 28 32.66 -5.80 -22.82
C GLU A 28 32.94 -4.33 -22.50
N LEU A 29 34.02 -3.77 -23.06
CA LEU A 29 34.50 -2.43 -22.75
C LEU A 29 33.50 -1.35 -23.21
N GLU A 30 32.94 -1.47 -24.41
CA GLU A 30 31.94 -0.52 -24.92
C GLU A 30 30.67 -0.52 -24.05
N ASP A 31 30.16 -1.70 -23.70
CA ASP A 31 28.99 -1.86 -22.84
C ASP A 31 29.23 -1.34 -21.41
N ALA A 32 30.43 -1.56 -20.86
CA ALA A 32 30.81 -1.06 -19.54
C ALA A 32 30.91 0.48 -19.54
N LEU A 33 31.48 1.06 -20.59
CA LEU A 33 31.56 2.51 -20.76
C LEU A 33 30.17 3.15 -20.89
N GLU A 34 29.26 2.55 -21.65
CA GLU A 34 27.89 3.07 -21.79
C GLU A 34 27.15 3.06 -20.44
N LYS A 35 27.27 1.98 -19.66
CA LYS A 35 26.70 1.91 -18.31
C LYS A 35 27.27 2.97 -17.36
N ILE A 36 28.59 3.20 -17.41
CA ILE A 36 29.25 4.20 -16.57
C ILE A 36 28.82 5.61 -16.98
N ILE A 37 28.68 5.88 -18.28
CA ILE A 37 28.18 7.17 -18.78
C ILE A 37 26.76 7.42 -18.29
N ASP A 38 25.88 6.42 -18.41
CA ASP A 38 24.50 6.50 -17.90
C ASP A 38 24.46 6.74 -16.39
N ALA A 39 25.34 6.10 -15.62
CA ALA A 39 25.44 6.29 -14.17
C ALA A 39 25.98 7.68 -13.81
N VAL A 40 26.90 8.25 -14.58
CA VAL A 40 27.39 9.63 -14.40
C VAL A 40 26.29 10.64 -14.70
N GLU A 41 25.50 10.45 -15.76
CA GLU A 41 24.41 11.38 -16.13
C GLU A 41 23.25 11.39 -15.12
N LYS A 42 23.07 10.31 -14.35
CA LYS A 42 22.06 10.23 -13.27
C LYS A 42 22.47 10.99 -12.00
N GLN A 43 23.75 11.31 -11.84
CA GLN A 43 24.24 12.01 -10.66
C GLN A 43 23.89 13.52 -10.73
N PRO A 44 23.76 14.20 -9.58
CA PRO A 44 23.51 15.65 -9.55
C PRO A 44 24.78 16.43 -9.92
N LEU A 45 25.07 16.56 -11.20
CA LEU A 45 26.25 17.23 -11.73
C LEU A 45 26.14 18.76 -11.58
N SER A 46 27.17 19.37 -10.99
CA SER A 46 27.29 20.83 -10.85
C SER A 46 27.99 21.50 -12.03
N SER A 47 28.71 20.73 -12.86
CA SER A 47 29.40 21.20 -14.06
C SER A 47 29.60 20.06 -15.06
N ASN A 48 29.97 20.39 -16.29
CA ASN A 48 30.37 19.41 -17.30
C ASN A 48 31.80 18.88 -17.09
N MET A 49 32.53 19.38 -16.08
CA MET A 49 33.84 18.89 -15.71
C MET A 49 33.70 17.84 -14.60
N ILE A 50 33.92 16.59 -14.97
CA ILE A 50 33.70 15.43 -14.10
C ILE A 50 34.95 15.17 -13.26
N GLU A 51 34.75 15.18 -11.95
CA GLU A 51 35.79 14.90 -10.96
C GLU A 51 35.85 13.40 -10.64
N ARG A 52 36.97 12.96 -10.06
CA ARG A 52 37.22 11.55 -9.74
C ARG A 52 36.09 10.93 -8.90
N SER A 53 35.57 11.65 -7.91
CA SER A 53 34.51 11.16 -7.02
C SER A 53 33.22 10.77 -7.76
N VAL A 54 32.88 11.49 -8.84
CA VAL A 54 31.69 11.22 -9.65
C VAL A 54 31.86 9.94 -10.47
N VAL A 55 33.05 9.75 -11.05
CA VAL A 55 33.38 8.51 -11.79
C VAL A 55 33.48 7.32 -10.85
N GLU A 56 34.07 7.50 -9.68
CA GLU A 56 34.19 6.46 -8.66
C GLU A 56 32.82 5.96 -8.21
N ALA A 57 31.87 6.87 -7.92
CA ALA A 57 30.50 6.50 -7.60
C ALA A 57 29.81 5.73 -8.74
N ALA A 58 29.97 6.19 -9.99
CA ALA A 58 29.38 5.53 -11.16
C ALA A 58 29.93 4.11 -11.39
N VAL A 59 31.25 3.94 -11.27
CA VAL A 59 31.91 2.63 -11.39
C VAL A 59 31.43 1.67 -10.30
N GLN A 60 31.24 2.15 -9.07
CA GLN A 60 30.71 1.33 -7.97
C GLN A 60 29.25 0.90 -8.23
N GLU A 61 28.39 1.81 -8.70
CA GLU A 61 27.01 1.49 -9.09
C GLU A 61 26.96 0.41 -10.18
N CYS A 62 27.79 0.54 -11.21
CA CYS A 62 27.87 -0.46 -12.29
C CYS A 62 28.46 -1.80 -11.83
N SER A 63 29.28 -1.81 -10.78
CA SER A 63 29.86 -3.04 -10.21
C SER A 63 28.89 -3.76 -9.27
N GLN A 64 27.94 -3.05 -8.68
CA GLN A 64 26.93 -3.58 -7.75
C GLN A 64 25.72 -4.23 -8.46
N SER A 65 25.60 -4.10 -9.79
CA SER A 65 24.45 -4.58 -10.57
C SER A 65 24.28 -6.11 -10.62
N VAL A 66 25.15 -6.88 -9.97
CA VAL A 66 25.07 -8.35 -9.91
C VAL A 66 24.38 -8.85 -8.63
N ASP A 67 24.18 -8.02 -7.59
CA ASP A 67 23.79 -8.53 -6.26
C ASP A 67 22.48 -7.99 -5.65
N GLU A 68 21.87 -6.92 -6.19
CA GLU A 68 20.62 -6.37 -5.62
C GLU A 68 19.42 -7.34 -5.70
N THR A 69 19.44 -8.32 -6.61
CA THR A 69 18.33 -9.28 -6.75
C THR A 69 18.36 -10.37 -5.66
N ILE A 70 19.49 -10.58 -4.98
CA ILE A 70 19.65 -11.68 -4.01
C ILE A 70 19.21 -11.27 -2.58
N GLU A 71 19.16 -9.98 -2.25
CA GLU A 71 18.86 -9.50 -0.89
C GLU A 71 17.40 -9.70 -0.42
N HIS A 72 16.47 -10.17 -1.27
CA HIS A 72 15.03 -10.22 -0.93
C HIS A 72 14.35 -11.58 -1.09
N ILE A 73 15.11 -12.67 -1.23
CA ILE A 73 14.53 -14.00 -1.52
C ILE A 73 13.65 -14.52 -0.37
N PHE A 74 13.96 -14.18 0.87
CA PHE A 74 13.21 -14.66 2.04
C PHE A 74 13.24 -13.67 3.20
N ASN A 75 12.08 -13.12 3.54
CA ASN A 75 11.91 -12.17 4.63
C ASN A 75 10.99 -12.73 5.70
N ILE A 76 11.40 -12.63 6.97
CA ILE A 76 10.55 -12.88 8.12
C ILE A 76 10.13 -11.52 8.67
N ILE A 77 8.83 -11.24 8.65
CA ILE A 77 8.26 -9.99 9.19
C ILE A 77 7.74 -10.29 10.59
N GLY A 78 8.35 -9.69 11.61
CA GLY A 78 7.86 -9.79 12.98
C GLY A 78 6.51 -9.09 13.15
N ALA A 79 5.73 -9.53 14.15
CA ALA A 79 4.39 -8.97 14.37
C ALA A 79 4.39 -7.45 14.66
N PHE A 80 5.47 -6.93 15.26
CA PHE A 80 5.64 -5.49 15.53
C PHE A 80 6.28 -4.72 14.37
N ASP A 81 6.79 -5.42 13.35
CA ASP A 81 7.40 -4.84 12.14
C ASP A 81 6.37 -4.70 11.00
N ILE A 82 5.15 -5.20 11.19
CA ILE A 82 4.07 -5.06 10.21
C ILE A 82 3.74 -3.57 10.05
N PRO A 83 3.85 -3.00 8.84
CA PRO A 83 3.54 -1.61 8.62
C PRO A 83 2.06 -1.35 8.88
N ARG A 84 1.76 -0.42 9.78
CA ARG A 84 0.37 -0.10 10.15
C ARG A 84 -0.25 0.86 9.13
N PHE A 85 -1.40 0.46 8.60
CA PHE A 85 -2.23 1.28 7.71
C PHE A 85 -3.61 1.49 8.32
N VAL A 86 -4.19 2.65 8.03
CA VAL A 86 -5.55 3.02 8.44
C VAL A 86 -6.39 3.30 7.21
N TYR A 87 -7.60 2.74 7.16
CA TYR A 87 -8.52 3.01 6.07
C TYR A 87 -9.18 4.38 6.22
N SER A 88 -9.01 5.26 5.23
CA SER A 88 -9.76 6.51 5.10
C SER A 88 -11.01 6.26 4.28
N SER A 89 -12.18 6.39 4.90
CA SER A 89 -13.49 6.29 4.21
C SER A 89 -13.70 7.41 3.19
N GLU A 90 -13.23 8.62 3.50
CA GLU A 90 -13.26 9.79 2.61
C GLU A 90 -12.45 9.55 1.33
N ARG A 91 -11.19 9.12 1.47
CA ARG A 91 -10.30 8.87 0.33
C ARG A 91 -10.50 7.50 -0.31
N LYS A 92 -11.27 6.62 0.34
CA LYS A 92 -11.44 5.20 0.00
C LYS A 92 -10.11 4.43 -0.16
N LYS A 93 -9.08 4.82 0.61
CA LYS A 93 -7.70 4.31 0.53
C LYS A 93 -7.15 3.95 1.90
N PHE A 94 -6.22 3.02 1.93
CA PHE A 94 -5.38 2.76 3.11
C PHE A 94 -4.23 3.77 3.12
N LEU A 95 -4.06 4.46 4.24
CA LEU A 95 -3.00 5.43 4.45
C LEU A 95 -2.01 4.88 5.49
N PRO A 96 -0.69 5.03 5.28
CA PRO A 96 0.28 4.73 6.33
C PRO A 96 -0.06 5.49 7.62
N LEU A 97 0.11 4.86 8.78
CA LEU A 97 -0.24 5.46 10.08
C LEU A 97 0.35 6.86 10.26
N LEU A 98 1.61 7.05 9.85
CA LEU A 98 2.35 8.32 9.91
C LEU A 98 1.69 9.47 9.12
N MET A 99 0.83 9.16 8.15
CA MET A 99 0.10 10.12 7.33
C MET A 99 -1.33 10.39 7.86
N THR A 100 -1.64 9.93 9.07
CA THR A 100 -2.96 10.07 9.68
C THR A 100 -2.86 10.69 11.07
N ASN A 101 -4.00 11.11 11.61
CA ASN A 101 -4.10 11.63 12.98
C ASN A 101 -4.29 10.51 14.03
N HIS A 102 -4.13 9.24 13.66
CA HIS A 102 -4.26 8.14 14.61
C HIS A 102 -3.01 8.04 15.50
N PRO A 103 -3.19 7.75 16.81
CA PRO A 103 -2.06 7.57 17.71
C PRO A 103 -1.24 6.33 17.35
N ALA A 104 0.05 6.37 17.66
CA ALA A 104 0.92 5.19 17.58
C ALA A 104 0.41 4.07 18.51
N PRO A 105 0.48 2.79 18.09
CA PRO A 105 0.12 1.68 18.96
C PRO A 105 1.07 1.60 20.16
N ASN A 106 0.53 1.16 21.29
CA ASN A 106 1.29 0.88 22.50
C ASN A 106 0.74 -0.40 23.15
N LEU A 107 1.55 -1.04 24.00
CA LEU A 107 1.17 -2.30 24.65
C LEU A 107 0.00 -2.12 25.64
N PHE A 108 -0.11 -0.95 26.25
CA PHE A 108 -1.09 -0.62 27.28
C PHE A 108 -2.12 0.39 26.75
N GLY A 109 -2.92 -0.07 25.79
CA GLY A 109 -3.88 0.77 25.08
C GLY A 109 -4.93 1.41 25.98
N THR A 110 -5.51 2.50 25.50
CA THR A 110 -6.63 3.20 26.12
C THR A 110 -7.96 2.49 25.86
N ALA A 111 -9.03 2.90 26.55
CA ALA A 111 -10.38 2.44 26.25
C ALA A 111 -10.81 2.76 24.80
N ARG A 112 -10.30 3.86 24.22
CA ARG A 112 -10.54 4.20 22.81
C ARG A 112 -9.89 3.17 21.89
N ASP A 113 -8.65 2.75 22.16
CA ASP A 113 -7.96 1.75 21.33
C ASP A 113 -8.72 0.42 21.29
N LYS A 114 -9.32 0.02 22.42
CA LYS A 114 -10.20 -1.16 22.47
C LYS A 114 -11.45 -1.00 21.60
N ALA A 115 -12.07 0.18 21.58
CA ALA A 115 -13.23 0.44 20.73
C ALA A 115 -12.85 0.48 19.24
N GLU A 116 -11.72 1.12 18.91
CA GLU A 116 -11.22 1.22 17.54
C GLU A 116 -10.87 -0.16 16.95
N LEU A 117 -10.40 -1.13 17.75
CA LEU A 117 -10.21 -2.51 17.29
C LEU A 117 -11.45 -3.09 16.60
N PHE A 118 -12.64 -2.90 17.18
CA PHE A 118 -13.88 -3.42 16.62
C PHE A 118 -14.37 -2.57 15.44
N ARG A 119 -14.20 -1.24 15.51
CA ARG A 119 -14.54 -0.33 14.40
C ARG A 119 -13.67 -0.57 13.17
N GLU A 120 -12.37 -0.75 13.33
CA GLU A 120 -11.45 -1.04 12.23
C GLU A 120 -11.83 -2.38 11.56
N ARG A 121 -12.12 -3.42 12.34
CA ARG A 121 -12.60 -4.72 11.82
C ARG A 121 -13.88 -4.57 11.02
N TYR A 122 -14.87 -3.84 11.56
CA TYR A 122 -16.10 -3.53 10.83
C TYR A 122 -15.81 -2.76 9.54
N THR A 123 -15.02 -1.69 9.61
CA THR A 123 -14.73 -0.81 8.47
C THR A 123 -14.05 -1.57 7.33
N ILE A 124 -13.09 -2.45 7.63
CA ILE A 124 -12.40 -3.27 6.61
C ILE A 124 -13.37 -4.24 5.94
N LEU A 125 -14.27 -4.87 6.70
CA LEU A 125 -15.29 -5.74 6.13
C LEU A 125 -16.32 -4.95 5.32
N HIS A 126 -16.81 -3.83 5.86
CA HIS A 126 -17.78 -2.96 5.22
C HIS A 126 -17.28 -2.45 3.87
N GLN A 127 -16.07 -1.91 3.81
CA GLN A 127 -15.49 -1.44 2.55
C GLN A 127 -15.27 -2.59 1.55
N ARG A 128 -14.93 -3.80 2.02
CA ARG A 128 -14.76 -4.97 1.14
C ARG A 128 -16.10 -5.41 0.58
N THR A 129 -17.12 -5.53 1.42
CA THR A 129 -18.47 -5.93 1.04
C THR A 129 -19.07 -4.93 0.05
N HIS A 130 -18.92 -3.62 0.27
CA HIS A 130 -19.42 -2.60 -0.66
C HIS A 130 -18.79 -2.66 -2.07
N ARG A 131 -17.59 -3.26 -2.21
CA ARG A 131 -16.96 -3.45 -3.53
C ARG A 131 -17.31 -4.79 -4.17
N HIS A 132 -18.00 -5.66 -3.45
CA HIS A 132 -18.45 -6.94 -3.99
C HIS A 132 -19.56 -6.71 -5.02
N GLU A 133 -19.56 -7.45 -6.12
CA GLU A 133 -20.48 -7.24 -7.26
C GLU A 133 -21.96 -7.22 -6.86
N LEU A 134 -22.35 -8.02 -5.87
CA LEU A 134 -23.72 -8.10 -5.35
C LEU A 134 -24.16 -6.84 -4.59
N PHE A 135 -23.21 -6.05 -4.06
CA PHE A 135 -23.48 -4.88 -3.21
C PHE A 135 -23.01 -3.57 -3.86
N THR A 136 -22.20 -3.63 -4.91
CA THR A 136 -21.77 -2.46 -5.68
C THR A 136 -22.99 -1.84 -6.39
N PRO A 137 -23.26 -0.54 -6.20
CA PRO A 137 -24.34 0.14 -6.92
C PRO A 137 -24.17 0.03 -8.44
N PRO A 138 -25.26 -0.05 -9.22
CA PRO A 138 -25.17 -0.06 -10.67
C PRO A 138 -24.50 1.22 -11.19
N VAL A 139 -23.62 1.06 -12.17
CA VAL A 139 -22.94 2.19 -12.82
C VAL A 139 -23.92 2.87 -13.77
N ILE A 140 -23.99 4.20 -13.75
CA ILE A 140 -24.84 4.96 -14.67
C ILE A 140 -24.44 4.62 -16.11
N GLY A 141 -25.35 4.00 -16.88
CA GLY A 141 -25.11 3.55 -18.25
C GLY A 141 -24.95 2.03 -18.45
N SER A 142 -25.04 1.21 -17.39
CA SER A 142 -25.05 -0.26 -17.52
C SER A 142 -26.34 -0.78 -18.17
N TYR A 143 -26.21 -1.76 -19.07
CA TYR A 143 -27.34 -2.41 -19.73
C TYR A 143 -28.26 -3.13 -18.72
N PRO A 144 -29.59 -3.09 -18.92
CA PRO A 144 -30.56 -3.58 -17.94
C PRO A 144 -30.55 -5.10 -17.71
N ASP A 145 -29.94 -5.88 -18.61
CA ASP A 145 -29.98 -7.37 -18.57
C ASP A 145 -28.84 -8.03 -17.77
N GLU A 146 -27.82 -7.30 -17.30
CA GLU A 146 -26.69 -7.91 -16.56
C GLU A 146 -26.80 -7.83 -15.02
N THR A 147 -27.79 -7.12 -14.48
CA THR A 147 -27.90 -6.94 -13.03
C THR A 147 -28.78 -8.00 -12.41
N GLY A 148 -28.19 -9.15 -12.04
CA GLY A 148 -28.77 -10.01 -11.00
C GLY A 148 -29.09 -9.21 -9.73
N SER A 149 -29.99 -9.73 -8.87
CA SER A 149 -30.48 -9.03 -7.68
C SER A 149 -29.35 -8.37 -6.89
N LYS A 150 -29.32 -7.04 -6.88
CA LYS A 150 -28.36 -6.24 -6.12
C LYS A 150 -28.90 -6.04 -4.72
N PHE A 151 -28.02 -6.20 -3.73
CA PHE A 151 -28.33 -6.03 -2.33
C PHE A 151 -27.87 -4.66 -1.83
N GLN A 152 -28.70 -4.00 -1.03
CA GLN A 152 -28.33 -2.77 -0.36
C GLN A 152 -28.19 -3.02 1.15
N LEU A 153 -27.00 -2.76 1.68
CA LEU A 153 -26.79 -2.77 3.13
C LEU A 153 -27.55 -1.61 3.78
N LYS A 154 -28.23 -1.88 4.88
CA LYS A 154 -28.77 -0.88 5.80
C LYS A 154 -27.95 -0.89 7.10
N THR A 155 -27.88 0.26 7.75
CA THR A 155 -27.29 0.37 9.09
C THR A 155 -28.29 -0.04 10.16
N VAL A 156 -27.80 -0.38 11.35
CA VAL A 156 -28.65 -0.66 12.51
C VAL A 156 -29.49 0.57 12.88
N GLU A 157 -28.93 1.78 12.84
CA GLU A 157 -29.66 3.02 13.05
C GLU A 157 -30.86 3.18 12.11
N THR A 158 -30.73 2.78 10.83
CA THR A 158 -31.84 2.84 9.88
C THR A 158 -33.02 1.96 10.34
N LEU A 159 -32.73 0.80 10.94
CA LEU A 159 -33.76 -0.06 11.50
C LEU A 159 -34.42 0.55 12.73
N LEU A 160 -33.60 1.09 13.64
CA LEU A 160 -34.06 1.67 14.91
C LEU A 160 -34.85 2.97 14.72
N GLY A 161 -34.56 3.73 13.66
CA GLY A 161 -35.27 4.96 13.31
C GLY A 161 -36.60 4.73 12.59
N SER A 162 -36.88 3.51 12.13
CA SER A 162 -38.13 3.19 11.44
C SER A 162 -39.27 2.95 12.42
N THR A 163 -40.41 3.60 12.17
CA THR A 163 -41.66 3.39 12.93
C THR A 163 -42.53 2.28 12.33
N THR A 164 -42.15 1.73 11.18
CA THR A 164 -42.88 0.68 10.47
C THR A 164 -42.02 -0.57 10.30
N LYS A 165 -42.68 -1.72 10.08
CA LYS A 165 -42.00 -2.98 9.81
C LYS A 165 -41.29 -2.89 8.46
N ILE A 166 -39.98 -3.06 8.47
CA ILE A 166 -39.17 -3.18 7.24
C ILE A 166 -39.03 -4.66 6.90
N GLY A 167 -39.48 -5.06 5.70
CA GLY A 167 -39.22 -6.38 5.13
C GLY A 167 -37.90 -6.41 4.34
N ASP A 168 -37.35 -7.61 4.13
CA ASP A 168 -36.17 -7.88 3.29
C ASP A 168 -35.02 -6.88 3.49
N VAL A 169 -34.36 -6.95 4.65
CA VAL A 169 -33.22 -6.10 4.97
C VAL A 169 -31.96 -6.94 5.13
N ILE A 170 -30.86 -6.42 4.60
CA ILE A 170 -29.52 -6.98 4.82
C ILE A 170 -28.72 -5.94 5.61
N VAL A 171 -28.20 -6.38 6.76
CA VAL A 171 -27.35 -5.57 7.63
C VAL A 171 -26.02 -6.28 7.79
N LEU A 172 -24.94 -5.52 7.64
CA LEU A 172 -23.61 -5.97 8.05
C LEU A 172 -23.40 -5.55 9.50
N GLY A 173 -23.01 -6.48 10.37
CA GLY A 173 -22.70 -6.19 11.76
C GLY A 173 -21.95 -7.33 12.45
N MET A 174 -21.48 -7.05 13.65
CA MET A 174 -20.87 -8.02 14.55
C MET A 174 -21.96 -8.68 15.40
N ILE A 175 -22.00 -10.01 15.43
CA ILE A 175 -22.88 -10.74 16.34
C ILE A 175 -22.29 -10.70 17.75
N THR A 176 -23.10 -10.31 18.73
CA THR A 176 -22.72 -10.28 20.14
C THR A 176 -23.77 -10.98 21.01
N GLN A 177 -23.35 -11.50 22.15
CA GLN A 177 -24.23 -12.11 23.15
C GLN A 177 -24.06 -11.35 24.47
N LEU A 178 -24.92 -10.36 24.70
CA LEU A 178 -24.87 -9.52 25.90
C LEU A 178 -25.52 -10.19 27.11
N LYS A 179 -26.46 -11.12 26.86
CA LYS A 179 -27.13 -11.94 27.87
C LYS A 179 -27.25 -13.35 27.32
N GLU A 180 -27.21 -14.34 28.19
CA GLU A 180 -27.39 -15.74 27.81
C GLU A 180 -28.69 -15.94 27.02
N GLY A 181 -28.61 -16.66 25.91
CA GLY A 181 -29.74 -16.89 25.00
C GLY A 181 -30.23 -15.67 24.20
N LYS A 182 -29.63 -14.47 24.36
CA LYS A 182 -30.01 -13.27 23.60
C LYS A 182 -28.86 -12.77 22.73
N PHE A 183 -29.04 -12.90 21.42
CA PHE A 183 -28.10 -12.42 20.42
C PHE A 183 -28.45 -11.01 19.97
N PHE A 184 -27.42 -10.26 19.60
CA PHE A 184 -27.52 -8.91 19.10
C PHE A 184 -26.63 -8.76 17.87
N LEU A 185 -26.98 -7.81 17.01
CA LEU A 185 -26.17 -7.35 15.91
C LEU A 185 -25.73 -5.93 16.19
N GLU A 186 -24.42 -5.67 16.09
CA GLU A 186 -23.82 -4.38 16.37
C GLU A 186 -23.07 -3.83 15.15
N ASP A 187 -23.30 -2.57 14.82
CA ASP A 187 -22.50 -1.78 13.88
C ASP A 187 -22.11 -0.44 14.53
N PRO A 188 -21.31 0.43 13.88
CA PRO A 188 -20.93 1.71 14.46
C PRO A 188 -22.09 2.66 14.81
N THR A 189 -23.30 2.39 14.29
CA THR A 189 -24.49 3.23 14.44
C THR A 189 -25.41 2.75 15.57
N GLY A 190 -25.28 1.49 16.01
CA GLY A 190 -26.02 0.99 17.17
C GLY A 190 -26.04 -0.52 17.30
N THR A 191 -26.98 -0.98 18.14
CA THR A 191 -27.18 -2.41 18.45
C THR A 191 -28.65 -2.76 18.35
N VAL A 192 -28.97 -3.89 17.71
CA VAL A 192 -30.33 -4.42 17.61
C VAL A 192 -30.37 -5.88 18.05
N GLN A 193 -31.41 -6.28 18.77
CA GLN A 193 -31.58 -7.69 19.18
C GLN A 193 -31.94 -8.55 17.97
N LEU A 194 -31.31 -9.72 17.87
CA LEU A 194 -31.59 -10.71 16.83
C LEU A 194 -32.52 -11.80 17.36
N ASP A 195 -33.46 -12.21 16.51
CA ASP A 195 -34.17 -13.48 16.63
C ASP A 195 -33.61 -14.45 15.57
N LEU A 196 -32.83 -15.44 16.03
CA LEU A 196 -32.19 -16.45 15.19
C LEU A 196 -32.90 -17.80 15.27
N SER A 197 -34.13 -17.86 15.79
CA SER A 197 -34.87 -19.13 15.96
C SER A 197 -35.16 -19.87 14.66
N LYS A 198 -35.05 -19.20 13.51
CA LYS A 198 -35.29 -19.72 12.15
C LYS A 198 -34.17 -19.38 11.17
N ALA A 199 -32.96 -19.10 11.68
CA ALA A 199 -31.79 -18.76 10.87
C ALA A 199 -31.23 -19.99 10.14
#